data_AF-X8CN07-F1
#
_entry.id   AF-X8CN07-F1
#
_cell.length_a   1.000
_cell.length_b   1.000
_cell.length_c   1.000
_cell.angle_alpha   90.00
_cell.angle_beta   90.00
_cell.angle_gamma   90.00
#
_symmetry.space_group_name_H-M   'P 1'
#
loop_
_entity.id
_entity.type
_entity.pdbx_description
1 polymer ?
#
loop_
_entity_poly.entity_id
_entity_poly.type
_entity_poly.pdbx_seq_one_letter_code
_entity_poly.pdbx_strand_id
1 'polypeptide(L)'
;MSLPIINPLGRSEYTACEEWRDRIINRLRAEQPLLVVVSMGRRYGASYGWPSGFTSYDPAWLNSLTGLVQQLRGTGAQVLVLGPISYPHTVVPICLSGHLDDARACAPARSAAVNDSGIAAEAAATKAAGGHYADVTDLFCTAKRCPAIVGNTLVYYDASHLTLEYSRLLAPAIGSLTDHALAPG
;
A
#
# COMPACT_ATOMS: atom_id res chain seq x y z
N MET A 1 -3.78 -14.24 -1.01
CA MET A 1 -4.56 -13.41 -0.07
C MET A 1 -6.03 -13.78 -0.20
N SER A 2 -6.47 -14.72 0.62
CA SER A 2 -7.83 -15.28 0.63
C SER A 2 -8.62 -14.79 1.84
N LEU A 3 -8.47 -13.49 2.15
CA LEU A 3 -9.25 -12.87 3.21
C LEU A 3 -10.56 -12.37 2.59
N PRO A 4 -11.72 -12.83 3.09
CA PRO A 4 -12.99 -12.31 2.65
C PRO A 4 -13.07 -10.84 3.05
N ILE A 5 -13.53 -10.01 2.11
CA ILE A 5 -13.75 -8.59 2.37
C ILE A 5 -15.25 -8.37 2.51
N ILE A 6 -15.67 -7.82 3.64
CA ILE A 6 -17.07 -7.43 3.83
C ILE A 6 -17.25 -6.03 3.26
N ASN A 7 -18.24 -5.86 2.37
CA ASN A 7 -18.60 -4.55 1.85
C ASN A 7 -19.16 -3.70 3.01
N PRO A 8 -18.55 -2.54 3.36
CA PRO A 8 -18.97 -1.73 4.49
C PRO A 8 -20.36 -1.10 4.29
N LEU A 9 -20.79 -0.89 3.04
CA LEU A 9 -22.10 -0.34 2.71
C LEU A 9 -23.20 -1.41 2.67
N GLY A 10 -22.85 -2.64 2.29
CA GLY A 10 -23.81 -3.74 2.08
C GLY A 10 -23.85 -4.80 3.19
N ARG A 11 -22.86 -4.82 4.10
CA ARG A 11 -22.65 -5.85 5.14
C ARG A 11 -22.71 -7.30 4.63
N SER A 12 -22.44 -7.50 3.34
CA SER A 12 -22.31 -8.79 2.71
C SER A 12 -20.86 -9.01 2.26
N GLU A 13 -20.49 -10.28 2.11
CA GLU A 13 -19.23 -10.65 1.49
C GLU A 13 -19.12 -10.05 0.09
N TYR A 14 -17.98 -9.43 -0.20
CA TYR A 14 -17.75 -8.75 -1.46
C TYR A 14 -17.19 -9.72 -2.49
N THR A 15 -18.02 -10.67 -2.91
CA THR A 15 -17.65 -11.78 -3.83
C THR A 15 -17.05 -11.29 -5.14
N ALA A 16 -17.49 -10.13 -5.66
CA ALA A 16 -16.91 -9.53 -6.87
C ALA A 16 -15.40 -9.24 -6.75
N CYS A 17 -14.89 -8.95 -5.54
CA CYS A 17 -13.46 -8.77 -5.29
C CYS A 17 -12.70 -10.09 -5.42
N GLU A 18 -13.28 -11.19 -4.93
CA GLU A 18 -12.71 -12.53 -5.00
C GLU A 18 -12.70 -13.03 -6.45
N GLU A 19 -13.83 -12.91 -7.14
CA GLU A 19 -13.91 -13.25 -8.56
C GLU A 19 -12.91 -12.45 -9.41
N TRP A 20 -12.76 -11.15 -9.13
CA TRP A 20 -11.78 -10.33 -9.82
C TRP A 20 -10.35 -10.80 -9.52
N ARG A 21 -10.04 -11.13 -8.27
CA ARG A 21 -8.72 -11.64 -7.86
C ARG A 21 -8.39 -12.93 -8.60
N ASP A 22 -9.33 -13.87 -8.66
CA ASP A 22 -9.14 -15.14 -9.37
C ASP A 22 -8.90 -14.92 -10.87
N ARG A 23 -9.66 -14.02 -11.50
CA ARG A 23 -9.44 -13.63 -12.90
C ARG A 23 -8.04 -13.05 -13.13
N ILE A 24 -7.57 -12.17 -12.24
CA ILE A 24 -6.23 -11.58 -12.36
C ILE A 24 -5.14 -12.63 -12.14
N ILE A 25 -5.26 -13.52 -11.16
CA ILE A 25 -4.28 -14.60 -10.96
C ILE A 25 -4.19 -15.51 -12.19
N ASN A 26 -5.33 -15.89 -12.78
CA ASN A 26 -5.33 -16.71 -13.99
C ASN A 26 -4.68 -15.98 -15.17
N ARG A 27 -4.93 -14.68 -15.32
CA ARG A 27 -4.27 -13.84 -16.32
C ARG A 27 -2.75 -13.79 -16.11
N LEU A 28 -2.28 -13.57 -14.88
CA LEU A 28 -0.85 -13.54 -14.57
C LEU A 28 -0.16 -14.89 -14.84
N ARG A 29 -0.85 -16.02 -14.64
CA ARG A 29 -0.35 -17.35 -15.03
C ARG A 29 -0.21 -17.50 -16.54
N ALA A 30 -1.17 -16.96 -17.31
CA ALA A 30 -1.16 -17.05 -18.77
C ALA A 30 -0.15 -16.09 -19.42
N GLU A 31 0.01 -14.87 -18.88
CA GLU A 31 0.91 -13.85 -19.44
C GLU A 31 2.38 -14.03 -19.01
N GLN A 32 2.63 -14.75 -17.91
CA GLN A 32 3.97 -15.00 -17.36
C GLN A 32 4.87 -13.75 -17.27
N PRO A 33 4.46 -12.70 -16.51
CA PRO A 33 5.27 -11.50 -16.37
C PRO A 33 6.58 -11.77 -15.63
N LEU A 34 7.63 -11.01 -15.96
CA LEU A 34 8.91 -11.07 -15.25
C LEU A 34 8.80 -10.58 -13.80
N LEU A 35 7.95 -9.57 -13.55
CA LEU A 35 7.72 -8.96 -12.25
C LEU A 35 6.23 -8.70 -12.05
N VAL A 36 5.73 -9.05 -10.86
CA VAL A 36 4.43 -8.60 -10.36
C VAL A 36 4.65 -7.62 -9.22
N VAL A 37 4.16 -6.39 -9.39
CA VAL A 37 4.17 -5.36 -8.34
C VAL A 37 2.83 -5.37 -7.63
N VAL A 38 2.85 -5.52 -6.31
CA VAL A 38 1.64 -5.59 -5.47
C VAL A 38 1.60 -4.38 -4.55
N SER A 39 0.47 -3.67 -4.55
CA SER A 39 0.14 -2.64 -3.56
C SER A 39 -1.25 -2.89 -2.99
N MET A 40 -1.49 -2.41 -1.77
CA MET A 40 -2.71 -2.68 -1.01
C MET A 40 -3.02 -1.56 -0.01
N GLY A 41 -4.30 -1.28 0.21
CA GLY A 41 -4.73 -0.40 1.30
C GLY A 41 -4.59 -1.08 2.65
N ARG A 42 -4.10 -0.37 3.68
CA ARG A 42 -3.91 -0.91 5.05
C ARG A 42 -4.87 -0.29 6.08
N ARG A 43 -6.09 0.00 5.65
CA ARG A 43 -7.19 0.51 6.49
C ARG A 43 -8.30 -0.52 6.66
N TYR A 44 -7.91 -1.77 6.89
CA TYR A 44 -8.85 -2.83 7.25
C TYR A 44 -8.91 -2.97 8.76
N GLY A 45 -10.11 -3.22 9.29
CA GLY A 45 -10.38 -3.32 10.71
C GLY A 45 -11.54 -2.42 11.14
N ALA A 46 -12.18 -2.78 12.24
CA ALA A 46 -13.36 -2.09 12.76
C ALA A 46 -13.09 -0.61 13.07
N SER A 47 -11.87 -0.26 13.50
CA SER A 47 -11.45 1.13 13.76
C SER A 47 -11.47 2.03 12.50
N TYR A 48 -11.42 1.43 11.31
CA TYR A 48 -11.50 2.13 10.03
C TYR A 48 -12.89 2.03 9.39
N GLY A 49 -13.87 1.44 10.08
CA GLY A 49 -15.21 1.21 9.52
C GLY A 49 -15.30 0.02 8.56
N TRP A 50 -14.29 -0.85 8.53
CA TRP A 50 -14.23 -2.04 7.69
C TRP A 50 -14.20 -3.30 8.57
N PRO A 51 -15.37 -3.84 8.97
CA PRO A 51 -15.44 -5.04 9.81
C PRO A 51 -15.16 -6.29 8.96
N SER A 52 -13.94 -6.42 8.42
CA SER A 52 -13.55 -7.47 7.47
C SER A 52 -13.13 -8.79 8.12
N GLY A 53 -13.33 -8.95 9.44
CA GLY A 53 -12.88 -10.14 10.18
C GLY A 53 -11.35 -10.22 10.39
N PHE A 54 -10.61 -9.22 9.94
CA PHE A 54 -9.18 -9.03 10.16
C PHE A 54 -8.86 -7.54 10.27
N THR A 55 -7.71 -7.22 10.85
CA THR A 55 -7.14 -5.87 10.91
C THR A 55 -5.83 -5.87 10.13
N SER A 56 -5.53 -4.77 9.43
CA SER A 56 -4.24 -4.65 8.73
C SER A 56 -3.07 -4.94 9.69
N TYR A 57 -2.09 -5.70 9.20
CA TYR A 57 -0.91 -6.18 9.96
C TYR A 57 -1.15 -7.26 11.02
N ASP A 58 -2.38 -7.72 11.22
CA ASP A 58 -2.62 -8.86 12.12
C ASP A 58 -2.08 -10.19 11.53
N PRO A 59 -2.05 -11.28 12.31
CA PRO A 59 -1.56 -12.57 11.81
C PRO A 59 -2.32 -13.08 10.58
N ALA A 60 -3.63 -12.85 10.47
CA ALA A 60 -4.42 -13.28 9.31
C ALA A 60 -4.01 -12.53 8.04
N TRP A 61 -3.77 -11.22 8.15
CA TRP A 61 -3.19 -10.37 7.12
C TRP A 61 -1.82 -10.87 6.67
N LEU A 62 -0.89 -11.05 7.61
CA LEU A 62 0.49 -11.44 7.31
C LEU A 62 0.56 -12.84 6.66
N ASN A 63 -0.21 -13.81 7.18
CA ASN A 63 -0.29 -15.14 6.57
C ASN A 63 -0.87 -15.09 5.15
N SER A 64 -1.86 -14.24 4.93
CA SER A 64 -2.50 -14.08 3.62
C SER A 64 -1.62 -13.36 2.60
N LEU A 65 -0.76 -12.43 3.07
CA LEU A 65 0.28 -11.78 2.27
C LEU A 65 1.37 -12.79 1.89
N THR A 66 1.87 -13.56 2.84
CA THR A 66 2.82 -14.66 2.60
C THR A 66 2.30 -15.62 1.53
N GLY A 67 1.05 -16.08 1.68
CA GLY A 67 0.43 -16.98 0.69
C GLY A 67 0.22 -16.34 -0.68
N LEU A 68 -0.10 -15.03 -0.74
CA LEU A 68 -0.19 -14.30 -2.02
C LEU A 68 1.16 -14.26 -2.73
N VAL A 69 2.22 -13.90 -2.00
CA VAL A 69 3.57 -13.80 -2.57
C VAL A 69 4.02 -15.17 -3.07
N GLN A 70 3.82 -16.24 -2.31
CA GLN A 70 4.12 -17.61 -2.75
C GLN A 70 3.33 -18.01 -4.00
N GLN A 71 2.03 -17.69 -4.05
CA GLN A 71 1.18 -17.98 -5.21
C GLN A 71 1.67 -17.25 -6.47
N LEU A 72 2.04 -15.98 -6.35
CA LEU A 72 2.56 -15.18 -7.46
C LEU A 72 3.97 -15.64 -7.87
N ARG A 73 4.85 -15.96 -6.93
CA ARG A 73 6.16 -16.58 -7.20
C ARG A 73 6.01 -17.89 -7.98
N GLY A 74 4.97 -18.67 -7.67
CA GLY A 74 4.65 -19.92 -8.36
C GLY A 74 4.28 -19.76 -9.84
N THR A 75 4.05 -18.55 -10.34
CA THR A 75 3.89 -18.29 -11.80
C THR A 75 5.22 -18.16 -12.54
N GLY A 76 6.34 -18.07 -11.82
CA GLY A 76 7.67 -17.78 -12.35
C GLY A 76 8.08 -16.30 -12.24
N ALA A 77 7.18 -15.42 -11.84
CA ALA A 77 7.48 -13.99 -11.69
C ALA A 77 8.34 -13.69 -10.44
N GLN A 78 9.17 -12.66 -10.52
CA GLN A 78 9.58 -11.93 -9.31
C GLN A 78 8.36 -11.22 -8.72
N VAL A 79 8.36 -10.98 -7.41
CA VAL A 79 7.25 -10.28 -6.73
C VAL A 79 7.82 -9.15 -5.92
N LEU A 80 7.34 -7.93 -6.16
CA LEU A 80 7.66 -6.74 -5.38
C LEU A 80 6.40 -6.25 -4.66
N VAL A 81 6.41 -6.27 -3.33
CA VAL A 81 5.36 -5.65 -2.51
C VAL A 81 5.79 -4.22 -2.18
N LEU A 82 4.94 -3.25 -2.53
CA LEU A 82 5.11 -1.86 -2.12
C LEU A 82 4.52 -1.65 -0.74
N GLY A 83 5.30 -1.03 0.15
CA GLY A 83 4.85 -0.57 1.45
C GLY A 83 3.75 0.48 1.35
N PRO A 84 3.11 0.81 2.49
CA PRO A 84 2.08 1.84 2.53
C PRO A 84 2.64 3.23 2.22
N ILE A 85 1.76 4.07 1.67
CA ILE A 85 1.93 5.53 1.78
C ILE A 85 1.59 5.96 3.21
N SER A 86 2.10 7.11 3.67
CA SER A 86 1.76 7.61 5.01
C SER A 86 0.31 8.08 5.08
N TYR A 87 -0.30 7.99 6.26
CA TYR A 87 -1.69 8.38 6.50
C TYR A 87 -1.79 9.87 6.88
N PRO A 88 -2.46 10.72 6.07
CA PRO A 88 -2.61 12.14 6.41
C PRO A 88 -3.53 12.44 7.60
N HIS A 89 -4.37 11.50 8.06
CA HIS A 89 -5.41 11.68 9.10
C HIS A 89 -6.47 12.76 8.81
N THR A 90 -6.47 13.32 7.61
CA THR A 90 -7.40 14.37 7.17
C THR A 90 -7.65 14.27 5.67
N VAL A 91 -8.72 14.90 5.20
CA VAL A 91 -8.90 15.17 3.77
C VAL A 91 -8.01 16.36 3.42
N VAL A 92 -6.86 16.08 2.81
CA VAL A 92 -5.77 17.06 2.68
C VAL A 92 -6.20 18.38 2.01
N PRO A 93 -6.96 18.38 0.88
CA PRO A 93 -7.41 19.65 0.30
C PRO A 93 -8.27 20.51 1.24
N ILE A 94 -9.10 19.87 2.08
CA ILE A 94 -9.94 20.57 3.07
C ILE A 94 -9.08 21.12 4.21
N CYS A 95 -8.08 20.37 4.66
CA CYS A 95 -7.15 20.87 5.67
C CYS A 95 -6.38 22.09 5.15
N LEU A 96 -5.81 22.00 3.94
CA LEU A 96 -5.00 23.08 3.37
C LEU A 96 -5.82 24.34 3.10
N SER A 97 -7.09 24.21 2.68
CA SER A 97 -7.96 25.39 2.48
C SER A 97 -8.24 26.15 3.79
N GLY A 98 -8.19 25.46 4.94
CA GLY A 98 -8.26 26.08 6.27
C GLY A 98 -6.92 26.61 6.80
N HIS A 99 -5.81 26.30 6.15
CA HIS A 99 -4.44 26.60 6.59
C HIS A 99 -3.57 27.15 5.45
N LEU A 100 -4.06 28.20 4.77
CA LEU A 100 -3.42 28.76 3.56
C LEU A 100 -1.97 29.24 3.80
N ASP A 101 -1.67 29.73 5.00
CA ASP A 101 -0.34 30.26 5.35
C ASP A 101 0.56 29.24 6.07
N ASP A 102 0.08 28.04 6.41
CA ASP A 102 0.87 27.01 7.09
C ASP A 102 0.44 25.58 6.75
N ALA A 103 0.97 25.05 5.64
CA ALA A 103 0.74 23.67 5.23
C ALA A 103 1.24 22.62 6.24
N ARG A 104 2.11 22.99 7.21
CA ARG A 104 2.60 22.04 8.24
C ARG A 104 1.51 21.64 9.22
N ALA A 105 0.44 22.43 9.34
CA ALA A 105 -0.75 22.06 10.10
C ALA A 105 -1.40 20.77 9.55
N CYS A 106 -1.25 20.51 8.26
CA CYS A 106 -1.75 19.33 7.55
C CYS A 106 -0.69 18.23 7.37
N ALA A 107 0.46 18.35 8.05
CA ALA A 107 1.56 17.39 7.99
C ALA A 107 1.66 16.62 9.32
N PRO A 108 1.04 15.44 9.46
CA PRO A 108 1.07 14.66 10.70
C PRO A 108 2.50 14.27 11.09
N ALA A 109 2.70 14.01 12.39
CA ALA A 109 3.94 13.42 12.89
C ALA A 109 4.14 12.04 12.25
N ARG A 110 5.39 11.71 11.90
CA ARG A 110 5.72 10.41 11.27
C ARG A 110 5.21 9.24 12.10
N SER A 111 5.43 9.29 13.41
CA SER A 111 5.00 8.25 14.36
C SER A 111 3.49 8.05 14.42
N ALA A 112 2.68 9.03 14.01
CA ALA A 112 1.24 8.90 13.92
C ALA A 112 0.78 8.47 12.52
N ALA A 113 1.52 8.84 11.48
CA ALA A 113 1.15 8.60 10.08
C ALA A 113 1.67 7.26 9.53
N VAL A 114 2.64 6.65 10.21
CA VAL A 114 3.36 5.44 9.75
C VAL A 114 3.26 4.35 10.81
N ASN A 115 2.97 3.13 10.39
CA ASN A 115 3.00 1.95 11.24
C ASN A 115 4.31 1.17 11.00
N ASP A 116 5.40 1.63 11.62
CA ASP A 116 6.74 1.06 11.40
C ASP A 116 6.81 -0.43 11.74
N SER A 117 6.15 -0.87 12.81
CA SER A 117 6.14 -2.29 13.20
C SER A 117 5.34 -3.16 12.22
N GLY A 118 4.22 -2.65 11.71
CA GLY A 118 3.45 -3.31 10.66
C GLY A 118 4.21 -3.42 9.34
N ILE A 119 4.92 -2.36 8.94
CA ILE A 119 5.80 -2.35 7.76
C ILE A 119 6.91 -3.39 7.91
N ALA A 120 7.58 -3.43 9.06
CA ALA A 120 8.60 -4.43 9.34
C ALA A 120 8.06 -5.85 9.28
N ALA A 121 6.84 -6.09 9.80
CA ALA A 121 6.18 -7.39 9.76
C ALA A 121 5.81 -7.83 8.33
N GLU A 122 5.26 -6.94 7.50
CA GLU A 122 4.98 -7.24 6.08
C GLU A 122 6.28 -7.52 5.31
N ALA A 123 7.34 -6.74 5.56
CA ALA A 123 8.63 -6.93 4.93
C ALA A 123 9.20 -8.31 5.27
N ALA A 124 9.14 -8.72 6.54
CA ALA A 124 9.58 -10.05 6.98
C ALA A 124 8.74 -11.17 6.32
N ALA A 125 7.41 -11.04 6.33
CA ALA A 125 6.49 -12.00 5.70
C ALA A 125 6.74 -12.15 4.19
N THR A 126 6.91 -11.02 3.49
CA THR A 126 7.19 -10.98 2.05
C THR A 126 8.52 -11.64 1.71
N LYS A 127 9.58 -11.34 2.46
CA LYS A 127 10.91 -11.93 2.27
C LYS A 127 10.92 -13.43 2.55
N ALA A 128 10.23 -13.87 3.61
CA ALA A 128 10.08 -15.29 3.93
C ALA A 128 9.34 -16.07 2.82
N ALA A 129 8.49 -15.39 2.04
CA ALA A 129 7.80 -15.93 0.88
C ALA A 129 8.62 -15.89 -0.43
N GLY A 130 9.86 -15.39 -0.40
CA GLY A 130 10.73 -15.26 -1.58
C GLY A 130 10.43 -14.04 -2.45
N GLY A 131 9.70 -13.06 -1.93
CA GLY A 131 9.45 -11.77 -2.59
C GLY A 131 10.35 -10.65 -2.09
N HIS A 132 10.29 -9.52 -2.79
CA HIS A 132 10.93 -8.26 -2.42
C HIS A 132 9.91 -7.34 -1.77
N TYR A 133 10.35 -6.54 -0.81
CA TYR A 133 9.51 -5.52 -0.17
C TYR A 133 10.20 -4.17 -0.25
N ALA A 134 9.51 -3.17 -0.77
CA ALA A 134 9.99 -1.79 -0.80
C ALA A 134 9.23 -0.95 0.23
N ASP A 135 9.91 -0.54 1.29
CA ASP A 135 9.40 0.52 2.15
C ASP A 135 9.53 1.86 1.42
N VAL A 136 8.39 2.48 1.14
CA VAL A 136 8.30 3.76 0.41
C VAL A 136 8.11 4.94 1.36
N THR A 137 8.17 4.74 2.68
CA THR A 137 7.82 5.78 3.67
C THR A 137 8.61 7.06 3.48
N ASP A 138 9.88 6.98 3.13
CA ASP A 138 10.74 8.16 2.94
C ASP A 138 10.42 8.94 1.67
N LEU A 139 9.62 8.36 0.75
CA LEU A 139 9.01 9.09 -0.35
C LEU A 139 7.81 9.93 0.10
N PHE A 140 7.30 9.78 1.32
CA PHE A 140 6.14 10.52 1.84
C PHE A 140 6.45 11.29 3.12
N CYS A 141 7.56 10.96 3.80
CA CYS A 141 7.86 11.47 5.12
C CYS A 141 9.32 11.89 5.24
N THR A 142 9.52 13.00 5.94
CA THR A 142 10.80 13.32 6.58
C THR A 142 11.00 12.44 7.81
N ALA A 143 12.12 12.63 8.53
CA ALA A 143 12.37 11.96 9.81
C ALA A 143 11.30 12.25 10.88
N LYS A 144 10.59 13.39 10.81
CA LYS A 144 9.66 13.83 11.88
C LYS A 144 8.21 13.96 11.44
N ARG A 145 7.94 14.26 10.18
CA ARG A 145 6.61 14.58 9.65
C ARG A 145 6.41 14.08 8.24
N CYS A 146 5.16 13.89 7.86
CA CYS A 146 4.76 13.50 6.51
C CYS A 146 4.04 14.68 5.84
N PRO A 147 4.73 15.45 4.97
CA PRO A 147 4.17 16.65 4.37
C PRO A 147 3.00 16.35 3.42
N ALA A 148 2.00 17.22 3.44
CA ALA A 148 0.93 17.24 2.43
C ALA A 148 1.39 17.78 1.07
N ILE A 149 2.50 18.52 1.03
CA ILE A 149 3.11 19.12 -0.16
C ILE A 149 4.60 18.82 -0.13
N VAL A 150 5.13 18.29 -1.23
CA VAL A 150 6.57 18.00 -1.41
C VAL A 150 7.08 18.79 -2.60
N GLY A 151 8.05 19.67 -2.36
CA GLY A 151 8.43 20.70 -3.34
C GLY A 151 7.23 21.59 -3.63
N ASN A 152 6.73 21.57 -4.87
CA ASN A 152 5.53 22.27 -5.31
C ASN A 152 4.37 21.32 -5.67
N THR A 153 4.40 20.08 -5.17
CA THR A 153 3.46 19.03 -5.57
C THR A 153 2.58 18.63 -4.40
N LEU A 154 1.26 18.75 -4.56
CA LEU A 154 0.28 18.25 -3.61
C LEU A 154 0.32 16.72 -3.61
N VAL A 155 0.47 16.10 -2.44
CA VAL A 155 0.68 14.65 -2.31
C VAL A 155 -0.63 13.87 -2.43
N TYR A 156 -1.67 14.31 -1.71
CA TYR A 156 -2.91 13.56 -1.57
C TYR A 156 -4.09 14.25 -2.24
N TYR A 157 -4.88 13.48 -2.98
CA TYR A 157 -6.16 13.89 -3.54
C TYR A 157 -7.25 13.96 -2.45
N ASP A 158 -7.24 13.01 -1.53
CA ASP A 158 -8.18 12.93 -0.41
C ASP A 158 -7.49 12.42 0.87
N ALA A 159 -8.19 11.70 1.74
CA ALA A 159 -7.60 11.13 2.94
C ALA A 159 -6.74 9.88 2.70
N SER A 160 -6.66 9.35 1.48
CA SER A 160 -6.12 8.01 1.17
C SER A 160 -5.41 7.86 -0.17
N HIS A 161 -5.71 8.70 -1.15
CA HIS A 161 -5.23 8.57 -2.52
C HIS A 161 -4.21 9.64 -2.87
N LEU A 162 -3.24 9.26 -3.69
CA LEU A 162 -2.28 10.21 -4.25
C LEU A 162 -2.93 11.06 -5.33
N THR A 163 -2.43 12.28 -5.50
CA THR A 163 -2.69 13.05 -6.72
C THR A 163 -2.03 12.39 -7.93
N LEU A 164 -2.52 12.74 -9.12
CA LEU A 164 -1.90 12.30 -10.38
C LEU A 164 -0.47 12.84 -10.49
N GLU A 165 -0.26 14.09 -10.09
CA GLU A 165 1.01 14.80 -10.17
C GLU A 165 2.06 14.14 -9.26
N TYR A 166 1.69 13.78 -8.02
CA TYR A 166 2.61 13.11 -7.13
C TYR A 166 2.92 11.68 -7.60
N SER A 167 1.93 10.96 -8.11
CA SER A 167 2.14 9.64 -8.71
C SER A 167 3.17 9.70 -9.87
N ARG A 168 3.05 10.70 -10.76
CA ARG A 168 4.04 10.94 -11.83
C ARG A 168 5.42 11.31 -11.30
N LEU A 169 5.49 12.12 -10.25
CA LEU A 169 6.74 12.50 -9.60
C LEU A 169 7.46 11.29 -9.00
N LEU A 170 6.71 10.32 -8.45
CA LEU A 170 7.28 9.09 -7.88
C LEU A 170 7.69 8.05 -8.92
N ALA A 171 7.21 8.15 -10.17
CA ALA A 171 7.44 7.13 -11.20
C ALA A 171 8.92 6.73 -11.38
N PRO A 172 9.91 7.65 -11.39
CA PRO A 172 11.33 7.26 -11.47
C PRO A 172 11.81 6.45 -10.26
N ALA A 173 11.36 6.81 -9.04
CA ALA A 173 11.71 6.06 -7.84
C ALA A 173 11.09 4.65 -7.86
N ILE A 174 9.83 4.53 -8.30
CA ILE A 174 9.18 3.22 -8.48
C ILE A 174 9.91 2.40 -9.55
N GLY A 175 10.32 3.02 -10.66
CA GLY A 175 11.13 2.37 -11.69
C GLY A 175 12.44 1.78 -11.14
N SER A 176 13.17 2.56 -10.33
CA SER A 176 14.39 2.05 -9.67
C SER A 176 14.11 0.89 -8.72
N LEU A 177 12.99 0.90 -7.99
CA LEU A 177 12.59 -0.21 -7.12
C LEU A 177 12.24 -1.47 -7.92
N THR A 178 11.57 -1.32 -9.06
CA THR A 178 11.28 -2.45 -9.95
C THR A 178 12.52 -3.02 -10.60
N ASP A 179 13.46 -2.18 -11.03
CA ASP A 179 14.73 -2.61 -11.61
C ASP A 179 15.56 -3.39 -10.57
N HIS A 180 15.59 -2.91 -9.33
CA HIS A 180 16.27 -3.60 -8.25
C HIS A 180 15.65 -4.97 -7.93
N ALA A 181 14.32 -5.09 -7.96
CA ALA A 181 13.63 -6.36 -7.75
C ALA A 181 13.86 -7.39 -8.87
N LEU A 182 14.24 -6.93 -10.07
CA LEU A 182 14.57 -7.76 -11.23
C LEU A 182 16.07 -8.08 -11.36
N ALA A 183 16.93 -7.38 -10.62
CA ALA A 183 18.37 -7.60 -10.70
C ALA A 183 18.74 -9.02 -10.22
N PRO A 184 19.71 -9.69 -10.87
CA PRO A 184 20.25 -10.96 -10.38
C PRO A 184 20.89 -10.75 -8.99
N GLY A 185 20.58 -11.64 -8.05
CA GLY A 185 21.25 -11.71 -6.74
C GLY A 185 22.60 -12.41 -6.81
#